data_AF-A0A7C4PD29-F1
#
_entry.id   AF-A0A7C4PD29-F1
#
_cell.length_a   1.000
_cell.length_b   1.000
_cell.length_c   1.000
_cell.angle_alpha   90.00
_cell.angle_beta   90.00
_cell.angle_gamma   90.00
#
_symmetry.space_group_name_H-M   'P 1'
#
loop_
_entity.id
_entity.type
_entity.pdbx_description
1 polymer ?
#
loop_
_entity_poly.entity_id
_entity_poly.type
_entity_poly.pdbx_seq_one_letter_code
_entity_poly.pdbx_strand_id
1 'polypeptide(L)'
;MEFTELTEIIGDEPVFDTGLLLAGDANPREIRRQLSRWRQAGKIYQLRRGLYCLAPPFQKVKPHPFLVANRMIPASYVSLQSALAYYGMIPEYVPVTTSVTTSRPAHWETPLGIFDFRHIQVDFLWLSFGRCR
;
A
#
# COMPACT_ATOMS: atom_id res chain seq x y z
N MET A 1 -20.16 6.93 -10.20
CA MET A 1 -19.16 7.69 -9.45
C MET A 1 -18.20 8.35 -10.42
N GLU A 2 -18.12 9.67 -10.39
CA GLU A 2 -17.15 10.43 -11.19
C GLU A 2 -15.76 10.42 -10.53
N PHE A 3 -14.72 10.73 -11.31
CA PHE A 3 -13.36 10.76 -10.75
C PHE A 3 -13.18 11.88 -9.70
N THR A 4 -13.92 12.98 -9.84
CA THR A 4 -13.88 14.09 -8.87
C THR A 4 -14.43 13.66 -7.50
N GLU A 5 -15.53 12.91 -7.49
CA GLU A 5 -16.09 12.33 -6.25
C GLU A 5 -15.07 11.42 -5.56
N LEU A 6 -14.32 10.62 -6.33
CA LEU A 6 -13.24 9.79 -5.78
C LEU A 6 -12.19 10.64 -5.06
N THR A 7 -11.73 11.74 -5.66
CA THR A 7 -10.71 12.61 -5.05
C THR A 7 -11.22 13.34 -3.80
N GLU A 8 -12.53 13.58 -3.71
CA GLU A 8 -13.16 14.14 -2.52
C GLU A 8 -13.27 13.11 -1.40
N ILE A 9 -13.72 11.87 -1.71
CA ILE A 9 -13.84 10.78 -0.74
C ILE A 9 -12.48 10.41 -0.14
N ILE A 10 -11.44 10.36 -0.97
CA ILE A 10 -10.09 10.02 -0.52
C ILE A 10 -9.49 11.14 0.35
N GLY A 11 -9.82 12.40 0.05
CA GLY A 11 -9.30 13.53 0.81
C GLY A 11 -7.77 13.59 0.73
N ASP A 12 -7.11 13.44 1.88
CA ASP A 12 -5.64 13.49 2.05
C ASP A 12 -5.00 12.10 2.18
N GLU A 13 -5.78 11.02 2.08
CA GLU A 13 -5.27 9.65 2.17
C GLU A 13 -4.57 9.27 0.85
N PRO A 14 -3.25 9.07 0.82
CA PRO A 14 -2.56 8.87 -0.46
C PRO A 14 -2.78 7.48 -1.06
N VAL A 15 -3.16 6.49 -0.24
CA VAL A 15 -3.35 5.09 -0.65
C VAL A 15 -4.67 4.55 -0.11
N PHE A 16 -5.52 4.01 -0.98
CA PHE A 16 -6.85 3.55 -0.63
C PHE A 16 -7.15 2.13 -1.11
N ASP A 17 -7.96 1.41 -0.34
CA ASP A 17 -8.45 0.09 -0.70
C ASP A 17 -9.78 0.18 -1.45
N THR A 18 -10.06 -0.81 -2.30
CA THR A 18 -11.37 -0.94 -2.96
C THR A 18 -12.51 -1.08 -1.94
N GLY A 19 -12.22 -1.62 -0.75
CA GLY A 19 -13.19 -1.73 0.34
C GLY A 19 -13.77 -0.37 0.76
N LEU A 20 -12.97 0.70 0.73
CA LEU A 20 -13.42 2.05 1.04
C LEU A 20 -14.53 2.51 0.07
N LEU A 21 -14.38 2.18 -1.21
CA LEU A 21 -15.34 2.55 -2.25
C LEU A 21 -16.60 1.68 -2.22
N LEU A 22 -16.51 0.48 -1.64
CA LEU A 22 -17.60 -0.48 -1.53
C LEU A 22 -18.44 -0.28 -0.26
N ALA A 23 -18.04 0.62 0.64
CA ALA A 23 -18.73 0.84 1.92
C ALA A 23 -20.08 1.59 1.78
N GLY A 24 -20.42 2.09 0.58
CA GLY A 24 -21.73 2.69 0.27
C GLY A 24 -22.61 1.83 -0.65
N ASP A 25 -23.73 2.38 -1.13
CA ASP A 25 -24.71 1.72 -2.02
C ASP A 25 -24.23 1.49 -3.47
N ALA A 26 -22.92 1.55 -3.71
CA ALA A 26 -22.36 1.49 -5.04
C ALA A 26 -22.24 0.04 -5.54
N ASN A 27 -22.66 -0.20 -6.79
CA ASN A 27 -22.56 -1.53 -7.40
C ASN A 27 -21.08 -1.96 -7.56
N PRO A 28 -20.65 -3.09 -6.96
CA PRO A 28 -19.25 -3.52 -7.01
C PRO A 28 -18.69 -3.75 -8.42
N ARG A 29 -19.55 -4.17 -9.36
CA ARG A 29 -19.13 -4.39 -10.76
C ARG A 29 -18.79 -3.07 -11.45
N GLU A 30 -19.58 -2.03 -11.17
CA GLU A 30 -19.37 -0.71 -11.75
C GLU A 30 -18.08 -0.08 -11.22
N ILE A 31 -17.84 -0.13 -9.91
CA ILE A 31 -16.60 0.38 -9.31
C ILE A 31 -15.37 -0.30 -9.91
N ARG A 32 -15.37 -1.63 -10.03
CA ARG A 32 -14.24 -2.36 -10.62
C ARG A 32 -13.98 -1.94 -12.07
N ARG A 33 -15.05 -1.70 -12.84
CA ARG A 33 -14.96 -1.20 -14.22
C ARG A 33 -14.36 0.20 -14.26
N GLN A 34 -14.78 1.08 -13.36
CA GLN A 34 -14.25 2.45 -13.24
C GLN A 34 -12.78 2.47 -12.83
N LEU A 35 -12.38 1.69 -11.82
CA LEU A 35 -10.98 1.54 -11.41
C LEU A 35 -10.10 1.05 -12.56
N SER A 36 -10.58 0.08 -13.34
CA SER A 36 -9.85 -0.40 -14.53
C SER A 36 -9.66 0.72 -15.56
N ARG A 37 -10.72 1.49 -15.85
CA ARG A 37 -10.66 2.64 -16.77
C ARG A 37 -9.68 3.71 -16.28
N TRP A 38 -9.73 4.07 -15.00
CA TRP A 38 -8.82 5.09 -14.43
C TRP A 38 -7.38 4.62 -14.39
N ARG A 39 -7.14 3.33 -14.13
CA ARG A 39 -5.81 2.73 -14.23
C ARG A 39 -5.28 2.83 -15.66
N GLN A 40 -6.10 2.46 -16.66
CA GLN A 40 -5.72 2.55 -18.07
C GLN A 40 -5.46 3.99 -18.51
N ALA A 41 -6.23 4.94 -17.99
CA ALA A 41 -6.05 6.37 -18.22
C ALA A 41 -4.87 6.99 -17.45
N GLY A 42 -4.12 6.20 -16.65
CA GLY A 42 -2.98 6.68 -15.87
C GLY A 42 -3.33 7.59 -14.70
N LYS A 43 -4.60 7.68 -14.30
CA LYS A 43 -5.06 8.52 -13.18
C LYS A 43 -4.77 7.91 -11.81
N ILE A 44 -4.67 6.58 -11.75
CA ILE A 44 -4.38 5.82 -10.54
C ILE A 44 -3.30 4.77 -10.80
N TYR A 45 -2.45 4.54 -9.81
CA TYR A 45 -1.52 3.41 -9.78
C TYR A 45 -2.14 2.28 -9.00
N GLN A 46 -2.07 1.07 -9.56
CA GLN A 46 -2.42 -0.14 -8.84
C GLN A 46 -1.16 -0.69 -8.17
N LEU A 47 -1.15 -0.72 -6.84
CA LEU A 47 -0.01 -1.22 -6.07
C LEU A 47 -0.09 -2.74 -5.86
N ARG A 48 -1.29 -3.22 -5.49
CA ARG A 48 -1.64 -4.65 -5.44
C ARG A 48 -3.11 -4.82 -5.79
N ARG A 49 -3.59 -6.06 -5.84
CA ARG A 49 -5.03 -6.32 -6.03
C ARG A 49 -5.82 -5.68 -4.89
N GLY A 50 -6.71 -4.76 -5.23
CA GLY A 50 -7.57 -4.08 -4.25
C GLY A 50 -6.95 -2.85 -3.59
N LEU A 51 -5.68 -2.52 -3.83
CA LEU A 51 -5.01 -1.35 -3.27
C LEU A 51 -4.50 -0.43 -4.37
N TYR A 52 -4.85 0.84 -4.29
CA TYR A 52 -4.59 1.84 -5.31
C TYR A 52 -4.02 3.12 -4.69
N CYS A 53 -3.30 3.88 -5.50
CA CYS A 53 -2.78 5.20 -5.17
C CYS A 53 -3.19 6.17 -6.28
N LEU A 54 -3.46 7.42 -5.94
CA LEU A 54 -3.64 8.48 -6.94
C LEU A 54 -2.30 8.74 -7.66
N ALA A 55 -2.34 8.87 -8.98
CA ALA A 55 -1.17 9.27 -9.76
C ALA A 55 -1.02 10.80 -9.78
N PRO A 56 0.19 11.36 -9.89
CA PRO A 56 0.38 12.77 -10.19
C PRO A 56 -0.35 13.15 -11.49
N PRO A 57 -1.02 14.33 -11.57
CA PRO A 57 -1.06 15.44 -10.62
C PRO A 57 -2.22 15.40 -9.61
N PHE A 58 -3.03 14.34 -9.59
CA PHE A 58 -4.24 14.26 -8.75
C PHE A 58 -3.94 13.96 -7.27
N GLN A 59 -2.67 13.67 -6.98
CA GLN A 59 -2.19 13.40 -5.64
C GLN A 59 -1.99 14.70 -4.86
N LYS A 60 -2.75 14.88 -3.77
CA LYS A 60 -2.58 16.02 -2.85
C LYS A 60 -1.32 15.89 -1.99
N VAL A 61 -1.06 14.68 -1.50
CA VAL A 61 0.05 14.37 -0.59
C VAL A 61 0.86 13.21 -1.18
N LYS A 62 2.18 13.38 -1.28
CA LYS A 62 3.07 12.29 -1.71
C LYS A 62 3.18 11.26 -0.57
N PRO A 63 2.82 9.98 -0.79
CA PRO A 63 2.87 8.96 0.24
C PRO A 63 4.31 8.71 0.66
N HIS A 64 4.52 8.64 1.97
CA HIS A 64 5.77 8.14 2.51
C HIS A 64 5.90 6.64 2.19
N PRO A 65 7.06 6.13 1.72
CA PRO A 65 7.23 4.71 1.39
C PRO A 65 6.81 3.76 2.52
N PHE A 66 7.08 4.11 3.78
CA PHE A 66 6.71 3.28 4.93
C PHE A 66 5.19 3.14 5.11
N LEU A 67 4.42 4.20 4.79
CA LEU A 67 2.97 4.13 4.81
C LEU A 67 2.47 3.16 3.72
N VAL A 68 3.05 3.23 2.53
CA VAL A 68 2.71 2.33 1.43
C VAL A 68 3.03 0.88 1.78
N ALA A 69 4.21 0.63 2.37
CA ALA A 69 4.64 -0.70 2.84
C ALA A 69 3.62 -1.32 3.80
N ASN A 70 3.23 -0.57 4.83
CA ASN A 70 2.25 -1.02 5.83
C ASN A 70 0.86 -1.28 5.24
N ARG A 71 0.45 -0.56 4.18
CA ARG A 71 -0.83 -0.78 3.50
C ARG A 71 -0.79 -1.95 2.50
N MET A 72 0.37 -2.31 1.96
CA MET A 72 0.51 -3.45 1.03
C MET A 72 0.35 -4.81 1.70
N ILE A 73 0.96 -5.01 2.87
CA ILE A 73 0.76 -6.22 3.67
C ILE A 73 0.23 -5.82 5.06
N PRO A 74 -1.04 -6.14 5.38
CA PRO A 74 -1.54 -6.00 6.74
C PRO A 74 -0.68 -6.80 7.72
N ALA A 75 -0.49 -6.28 8.94
CA ALA A 75 0.39 -6.89 9.95
C ALA A 75 1.84 -7.10 9.45
N SER A 76 2.33 -6.18 8.62
CA SER A 76 3.76 -6.03 8.35
C SER A 76 4.32 -4.82 9.08
N TYR A 77 5.62 -4.87 9.38
CA TYR A 77 6.34 -3.78 10.03
C TYR A 77 7.60 -3.46 9.25
N VAL A 78 7.84 -2.17 9.00
CA VAL A 78 9.10 -1.69 8.40
C VAL A 78 10.26 -2.02 9.35
N SER A 79 11.29 -2.67 8.83
CA SER A 79 12.36 -3.25 9.65
C SER A 79 13.68 -3.30 8.87
N LEU A 80 14.68 -4.00 9.41
CA LEU A 80 15.99 -4.24 8.80
C LEU A 80 16.66 -2.92 8.39
N GLN A 81 17.25 -2.88 7.19
CA GLN A 81 18.01 -1.73 6.70
C GLN A 81 17.15 -0.46 6.65
N SER A 82 15.86 -0.57 6.30
CA SER A 82 14.97 0.60 6.24
C SER A 82 14.74 1.23 7.62
N ALA A 83 14.61 0.42 8.67
CA ALA A 83 14.48 0.93 10.03
C ALA A 83 15.81 1.51 10.54
N LEU A 84 16.93 0.82 10.32
CA LEU A 84 18.25 1.30 10.71
C LEU A 84 18.58 2.65 10.06
N ALA A 85 18.31 2.78 8.76
CA ALA A 85 18.51 4.03 8.02
C ALA A 85 17.59 5.14 8.52
N TYR A 86 16.32 4.82 8.83
CA TYR A 86 15.37 5.80 9.37
C TYR A 86 15.83 6.38 10.72
N TYR A 87 16.43 5.55 11.57
CA TYR A 87 16.99 5.99 12.85
C TYR A 87 18.43 6.53 12.75
N GLY A 88 18.99 6.62 11.55
CA GLY A 88 20.36 7.10 11.34
C GLY A 88 21.44 6.18 11.90
N MET A 89 21.13 4.90 12.13
CA MET A 89 22.08 3.91 12.66
C MET A 89 23.07 3.41 11.59
N ILE A 90 22.74 3.60 10.32
CA ILE A 90 23.61 3.30 9.18
C ILE A 90 23.68 4.52 8.25
N PRO A 91 24.86 4.86 7.70
CA PRO A 91 25.02 5.99 6.77
C PRO A 91 24.57 5.67 5.34
N GLU A 92 24.41 4.39 4.99
CA GLU A 92 24.06 3.96 3.64
C GLU A 92 22.64 4.35 3.25
N TYR A 93 22.49 4.84 2.01
CA TYR A 93 21.17 5.08 1.43
C TYR A 93 20.49 3.75 1.10
N VAL A 94 19.28 3.56 1.61
CA VAL A 94 18.49 2.34 1.42
C VAL A 94 17.34 2.62 0.43
N PRO A 95 17.48 2.28 -0.87
CA PRO A 95 16.46 2.57 -1.88
C PRO A 95 15.22 1.66 -1.77
N VAL A 96 15.36 0.51 -1.12
CA VAL A 96 14.30 -0.49 -0.99
C VAL A 96 13.66 -0.39 0.39
N THR A 97 12.34 -0.26 0.44
CA THR A 97 11.64 -0.33 1.72
C THR A 97 11.43 -1.79 2.10
N THR A 98 12.19 -2.25 3.09
CA THR A 98 12.12 -3.62 3.61
C THR A 98 11.22 -3.69 4.84
N SER A 99 10.31 -4.66 4.83
CA SER A 99 9.40 -4.95 5.94
C SER A 99 9.43 -6.43 6.29
N VAL A 100 9.07 -6.75 7.53
CA VAL A 100 8.93 -8.13 8.03
C VAL A 100 7.46 -8.45 8.22
N THR A 101 7.06 -9.66 7.85
CA THR A 101 5.70 -10.17 8.01
C THR A 101 5.70 -11.65 8.36
N THR A 102 4.61 -12.13 8.96
CA THR A 102 4.33 -13.57 9.11
C THR A 102 3.64 -14.16 7.88
N SER A 103 3.23 -13.32 6.93
CA SER A 103 2.66 -13.74 5.65
C SER A 103 3.73 -14.25 4.69
N ARG A 104 3.33 -14.65 3.48
CA ARG A 104 4.25 -15.07 2.43
C ARG A 104 5.23 -13.93 2.10
N PRO A 105 6.52 -14.24 1.84
CA PRO A 105 7.45 -13.24 1.37
C PRO A 105 6.99 -12.70 0.01
N ALA A 106 7.28 -11.44 -0.26
CA ALA A 106 6.84 -10.79 -1.47
C ALA A 106 7.77 -9.64 -1.86
N HIS A 107 7.88 -9.42 -3.16
CA HIS A 107 8.65 -8.34 -3.74
C HIS A 107 7.77 -7.59 -4.73
N TRP A 108 7.67 -6.27 -4.57
CA TRP A 108 6.86 -5.42 -5.45
C TRP A 108 7.66 -4.23 -5.94
N GLU A 109 7.72 -4.11 -7.26
CA GLU A 109 8.19 -2.91 -7.94
C GLU A 109 6.97 -2.07 -8.31
N THR A 110 6.89 -0.86 -7.77
CA THR A 110 5.80 0.07 -8.05
C THR A 110 6.34 1.43 -8.47
N PRO A 111 5.54 2.28 -9.13
CA PRO A 111 5.95 3.65 -9.44
C PRO A 111 6.32 4.50 -8.21
N LEU A 112 5.89 4.08 -7.01
CA LEU A 112 6.20 4.76 -5.74
C LEU A 112 7.53 4.31 -5.12
N GLY A 113 8.11 3.21 -5.59
CA GLY A 113 9.31 2.61 -5.04
C GLY A 113 9.28 1.09 -5.06
N ILE A 114 10.38 0.50 -4.58
CA ILE A 114 10.57 -0.94 -4.46
C ILE A 114 10.32 -1.35 -3.02
N PHE A 115 9.54 -2.41 -2.84
CA PHE A 115 9.13 -2.92 -1.54
C PHE A 115 9.46 -4.40 -1.41
N ASP A 116 10.21 -4.74 -0.36
CA ASP A 116 10.63 -6.11 -0.07
C ASP A 116 10.03 -6.57 1.27
N PHE A 117 9.38 -7.72 1.26
CA PHE A 117 8.72 -8.29 2.43
C PHE A 117 9.31 -9.64 2.75
N ARG A 118 9.91 -9.72 3.94
CA ARG A 118 10.55 -10.94 4.43
C ARG A 118 9.65 -11.68 5.40
N HIS A 119 9.57 -13.00 5.20
CA HIS A 119 8.84 -13.87 6.09
C HIS A 119 9.66 -14.18 7.34
N ILE A 120 9.04 -14.04 8.50
CA ILE A 120 9.53 -14.59 9.77
C ILE A 120 8.51 -15.58 10.32
N GLN A 121 8.98 -16.64 10.96
CA GLN A 121 8.08 -17.58 11.65
C GLN A 121 7.33 -16.84 12.75
N VAL A 122 6.06 -17.21 12.93
CA VAL A 122 5.14 -16.58 13.88
C VAL A 122 5.69 -16.67 15.31
N ASP A 123 6.36 -17.77 15.65
CA ASP A 123 6.94 -18.01 16.98
C ASP A 123 8.03 -17.00 17.36
N PHE A 124 8.66 -16.35 16.37
CA PHE A 124 9.63 -15.28 16.60
C PHE A 124 9.00 -13.88 16.61
N LEU A 125 7.69 -13.75 16.35
CA LEU A 125 6.98 -12.48 16.37
C LEU A 125 6.08 -12.36 17.61
N TRP A 126 6.37 -11.35 18.44
CA TRP A 126 5.63 -11.06 19.68
C TRP A 126 4.13 -10.78 19.45
N LEU A 127 3.77 -10.26 18.27
CA LEU A 127 2.38 -10.01 17.87
C LEU A 127 1.82 -11.21 17.11
N SER A 128 1.59 -12.32 17.81
CA SER A 128 0.84 -13.46 17.27
C SER A 128 -0.64 -13.11 17.16
N PHE A 129 -1.02 -12.34 16.14
CA PHE A 129 -2.41 -12.35 15.67
C PHE A 129 -2.65 -13.68 14.98
N GLY A 130 -3.24 -14.62 15.74
CA GLY A 130 -3.64 -15.92 15.25
C GLY A 130 -4.45 -15.79 13.95
N ARG A 131 -4.09 -16.61 12.96
CA ARG A 131 -4.91 -16.80 11.76
C ARG A 131 -6.29 -17.31 12.20
N CYS A 132 -7.31 -16.45 12.20
CA CYS A 132 -8.68 -16.93 12.02
C CYS A 132 -8.74 -17.54 10.61
N ARG A 133 -8.85 -18.87 10.56
CA ARG A 133 -9.17 -19.63 9.35
C ARG A 133 -10.65 -19.45 9.01
#